data_AF-A0A2E1WIQ1-F1
#
_entry.id   AF-A0A2E1WIQ1-F1
#
_cell.length_a   1.000
_cell.length_b   1.000
_cell.length_c   1.000
_cell.angle_alpha   90.00
_cell.angle_beta   90.00
_cell.angle_gamma   90.00
#
_symmetry.space_group_name_H-M   'P 1'
#
loop_
_entity.id
_entity.type
_entity.pdbx_description
1 polymer ?
#
loop_
_entity_poly.entity_id
_entity_poly.type
_entity_poly.pdbx_seq_one_letter_code
_entity_poly.pdbx_strand_id
1 'polypeptide(L)'
;MARPCEVIAGDVSRARDLTIKNNSVAVVSDGSAVLGLGNIGPHAAIPVMEGKALLFSEFAGIAAWPICVDTQDASEIIETVRRIAPVFGGINLEDIAAPRCFEVEAALQDLGIPVFHDDQHGTAIVLLAALLNASAVVGRELTEMTAVINGAGAAGTAIARLLCCVGHDPSVCRPMKEVIVCDSKGAIHAGREGLTPEKKELLRYTNRANRSGKLDDVLQGADVFIGVSKGDLLNGSHVKSMSDTPIILAMANPIPEIMPDVARDAGAAVVGTGRSDFPNQVNNVLAFPGIFRGALDAGAQRITEEMKLAAARALAACVESPTADLILPDALDSRVAPRVAAAVAEAS
;
A
#
# COMPACT_ATOMS: atom_id res chain seq x y z
N MET A 1 -17.02 37.33 -9.72
CA MET A 1 -17.18 35.85 -9.70
C MET A 1 -17.20 35.22 -11.09
N ALA A 2 -17.79 35.84 -12.13
CA ALA A 2 -17.85 35.23 -13.48
C ALA A 2 -16.52 35.20 -14.26
N ARG A 3 -15.58 36.12 -13.99
CA ARG A 3 -14.33 36.24 -14.76
C ARG A 3 -13.45 34.98 -14.75
N PRO A 4 -13.21 34.30 -13.62
CA PRO A 4 -12.54 33.00 -13.62
C PRO A 4 -13.23 31.95 -14.51
N CYS A 5 -14.57 31.94 -14.57
CA CYS A 5 -15.32 31.01 -15.42
C CYS A 5 -15.04 31.26 -16.91
N GLU A 6 -14.99 32.53 -17.35
CA GLU A 6 -14.63 32.86 -18.74
C GLU A 6 -13.22 32.40 -19.10
N VAL A 7 -12.27 32.55 -18.17
CA VAL A 7 -10.88 32.11 -18.37
C VAL A 7 -10.80 30.60 -18.50
N ILE A 8 -11.47 29.85 -17.61
CA ILE A 8 -11.50 28.38 -17.65
C ILE A 8 -12.23 27.86 -18.88
N ALA A 9 -13.29 28.54 -19.33
CA ALA A 9 -14.00 28.18 -20.56
C ALA A 9 -13.13 28.32 -21.82
N GLY A 10 -12.18 29.27 -21.83
CA GLY A 10 -11.19 29.41 -22.90
C GLY A 10 -9.99 28.46 -22.78
N ASP A 11 -9.64 28.05 -21.56
CA ASP A 11 -8.54 27.11 -21.27
C ASP A 11 -8.83 26.32 -19.98
N VAL A 12 -9.25 25.07 -20.13
CA VAL A 12 -9.65 24.19 -19.02
C VAL A 12 -8.50 23.93 -18.05
N SER A 13 -7.24 24.01 -18.49
CA SER A 13 -6.07 23.79 -17.62
C SER A 13 -6.00 24.83 -16.49
N ARG A 14 -6.52 26.04 -16.72
CA ARG A 14 -6.61 27.12 -15.72
C ARG A 14 -7.51 26.79 -14.54
N ALA A 15 -8.33 25.74 -14.62
CA ALA A 15 -9.10 25.25 -13.48
C ALA A 15 -8.19 24.88 -12.30
N ARG A 16 -6.98 24.37 -12.57
CA ARG A 16 -5.98 24.08 -11.53
C ARG A 16 -5.59 25.35 -10.77
N ASP A 17 -5.25 26.43 -11.49
CA ASP A 17 -4.75 27.67 -10.86
C ASP A 17 -5.84 28.49 -10.16
N LEU A 18 -7.06 28.45 -10.70
CA LEU A 18 -8.13 29.39 -10.35
C LEU A 18 -9.19 28.80 -9.41
N THR A 19 -9.05 27.53 -9.02
CA THR A 19 -10.02 26.83 -8.17
C THR A 19 -9.32 25.94 -7.15
N ILE A 20 -10.10 25.30 -6.28
CA ILE A 20 -9.60 24.34 -5.30
C ILE A 20 -8.97 23.08 -5.93
N LYS A 21 -9.14 22.87 -7.25
CA LYS A 21 -8.62 21.70 -7.97
C LYS A 21 -7.12 21.48 -7.76
N ASN A 22 -6.31 22.51 -7.55
CA ASN A 22 -4.88 22.34 -7.24
C ASN A 22 -4.59 21.64 -5.91
N ASN A 23 -5.54 21.60 -4.98
CA ASN A 23 -5.35 21.16 -3.61
C ASN A 23 -6.50 20.28 -3.08
N SER A 24 -7.26 19.66 -3.98
CA SER A 24 -8.40 18.81 -3.62
C SER A 24 -8.20 17.35 -3.99
N VAL A 25 -8.62 16.44 -3.10
CA VAL A 25 -8.61 14.99 -3.34
C VAL A 25 -9.99 14.40 -3.05
N ALA A 26 -10.47 13.52 -3.93
CA ALA A 26 -11.63 12.69 -3.62
C ALA A 26 -11.18 11.38 -2.98
N VAL A 27 -11.71 11.05 -1.81
CA VAL A 27 -11.54 9.74 -1.16
C VAL A 27 -12.75 8.88 -1.53
N VAL A 28 -12.58 8.02 -2.53
CA VAL A 28 -13.67 7.28 -3.17
C VAL A 28 -13.70 5.83 -2.69
N SER A 29 -14.86 5.36 -2.26
CA SER A 29 -15.07 3.97 -1.82
C SER A 29 -16.46 3.45 -2.19
N ASP A 30 -16.61 2.15 -2.42
CA ASP A 30 -17.92 1.46 -2.50
C ASP A 30 -18.32 0.77 -1.18
N GLY A 31 -17.45 0.84 -0.16
CA GLY A 31 -17.64 0.19 1.15
C GLY A 31 -17.60 -1.34 1.10
N SER A 32 -17.01 -1.92 0.05
CA SER A 32 -16.98 -3.38 -0.13
C SER A 32 -15.86 -4.10 0.61
N ALA A 33 -14.85 -3.38 1.11
CA ALA A 33 -13.71 -3.95 1.84
C ALA A 33 -13.25 -3.08 3.02
N VAL A 34 -14.19 -2.55 3.82
CA VAL A 34 -13.88 -1.61 4.90
C VAL A 34 -13.11 -2.28 6.03
N LEU A 35 -11.82 -1.95 6.16
CA LEU A 35 -10.94 -2.48 7.20
C LEU A 35 -11.03 -4.03 7.30
N GLY A 36 -11.15 -4.57 8.53
CA GLY A 36 -11.44 -5.99 8.77
C GLY A 36 -12.93 -6.36 8.79
N LEU A 37 -13.83 -5.42 8.48
CA LEU A 37 -15.28 -5.61 8.54
C LEU A 37 -15.85 -6.17 7.22
N GLY A 38 -15.10 -6.01 6.12
CA GLY A 38 -15.50 -6.48 4.81
C GLY A 38 -16.57 -5.60 4.17
N ASN A 39 -17.52 -6.21 3.48
CA ASN A 39 -18.55 -5.48 2.73
C ASN A 39 -19.68 -5.05 3.67
N ILE A 40 -19.61 -3.79 4.11
CA ILE A 40 -20.61 -3.16 4.99
C ILE A 40 -21.41 -2.06 4.27
N GLY A 41 -21.12 -1.85 2.98
CA GLY A 41 -21.80 -0.90 2.13
C GLY A 41 -21.34 0.56 2.33
N PRO A 42 -21.73 1.44 1.41
CA PRO A 42 -21.19 2.81 1.32
C PRO A 42 -21.53 3.66 2.55
N HIS A 43 -22.74 3.52 3.11
CA HIS A 43 -23.18 4.32 4.25
C HIS A 43 -22.35 4.06 5.51
N ALA A 44 -21.99 2.79 5.75
CA ALA A 44 -21.18 2.41 6.91
C ALA A 44 -19.68 2.70 6.69
N ALA A 45 -19.24 2.90 5.45
CA ALA A 45 -17.87 3.29 5.10
C ALA A 45 -17.59 4.78 5.36
N ILE A 46 -18.62 5.64 5.38
CA ILE A 46 -18.48 7.10 5.51
C ILE A 46 -17.53 7.52 6.65
N PRO A 47 -17.65 6.99 7.90
CA PRO A 47 -16.76 7.41 8.98
C PRO A 47 -15.28 7.12 8.72
N VAL A 48 -14.95 6.03 8.02
CA VAL A 48 -13.56 5.71 7.64
C VAL A 48 -13.07 6.70 6.59
N MET A 49 -13.91 7.02 5.59
CA MET A 49 -13.57 7.98 4.55
C MET A 49 -13.42 9.41 5.09
N GLU A 50 -14.27 9.82 6.03
CA GLU A 50 -14.14 11.09 6.76
C GLU A 50 -12.84 11.15 7.56
N GLY A 51 -12.48 10.06 8.24
CA GLY A 51 -11.20 9.92 8.93
C GLY A 51 -10.02 10.11 7.97
N LYS A 52 -10.04 9.46 6.80
CA LYS A 52 -8.99 9.66 5.79
C LYS A 52 -8.94 11.08 5.25
N ALA A 53 -10.09 11.70 5.01
CA ALA A 53 -10.15 13.09 4.58
C ALA A 53 -9.55 14.05 5.63
N LEU A 54 -9.80 13.80 6.92
CA LEU A 54 -9.20 14.55 8.02
C LEU A 54 -7.67 14.40 8.02
N LEU A 55 -7.16 13.18 7.84
CA LEU A 55 -5.72 12.90 7.81
C LEU A 55 -5.00 13.60 6.64
N PHE A 56 -5.65 13.67 5.46
CA PHE A 56 -5.15 14.49 4.34
C PHE A 56 -5.01 15.98 4.72
N SER A 57 -6.01 16.53 5.41
CA SER A 57 -5.98 17.91 5.86
C SER A 57 -4.89 18.14 6.90
N GLU A 58 -4.80 17.28 7.91
CA GLU A 58 -3.89 17.45 9.05
C GLU A 58 -2.41 17.30 8.63
N PHE A 59 -2.08 16.25 7.87
CA PHE A 59 -0.68 15.92 7.58
C PHE A 59 -0.15 16.52 6.28
N ALA A 60 -1.02 16.91 5.35
CA ALA A 60 -0.62 17.39 4.03
C ALA A 60 -1.28 18.71 3.62
N GLY A 61 -2.18 19.28 4.43
CA GLY A 61 -2.93 20.49 4.09
C GLY A 61 -3.79 20.32 2.84
N ILE A 62 -4.19 19.09 2.51
CA ILE A 62 -5.00 18.76 1.33
C ILE A 62 -6.48 18.80 1.71
N ALA A 63 -7.28 19.49 0.90
CA ALA A 63 -8.73 19.51 1.06
C ALA A 63 -9.33 18.22 0.48
N ALA A 64 -9.57 17.24 1.34
CA ALA A 64 -10.11 15.95 0.93
C ALA A 64 -11.61 15.83 1.21
N TRP A 65 -12.34 15.12 0.33
CA TRP A 65 -13.77 14.85 0.50
C TRP A 65 -14.07 13.35 0.42
N PRO A 66 -14.85 12.79 1.38
CA PRO A 66 -15.34 11.42 1.31
C PRO A 66 -16.43 11.29 0.24
N ILE A 67 -16.31 10.29 -0.64
CA ILE A 67 -17.27 10.00 -1.71
C ILE A 67 -17.54 8.49 -1.70
N CYS A 68 -18.50 8.08 -0.87
CA CYS A 68 -19.00 6.71 -0.86
C CYS A 68 -20.06 6.53 -1.95
N VAL A 69 -19.79 5.64 -2.92
CA VAL A 69 -20.69 5.38 -4.06
C VAL A 69 -21.57 4.17 -3.79
N ASP A 70 -22.88 4.30 -4.02
CA ASP A 70 -23.86 3.22 -3.79
C ASP A 70 -23.99 2.30 -5.02
N THR A 71 -22.85 1.75 -5.42
CA THR A 71 -22.75 0.73 -6.46
C THR A 71 -21.47 -0.08 -6.25
N GLN A 72 -21.52 -1.36 -6.61
CA GLN A 72 -20.38 -2.27 -6.62
C GLN A 72 -20.09 -2.75 -8.05
N ASP A 73 -20.71 -2.15 -9.06
CA ASP A 73 -20.38 -2.37 -10.46
C ASP A 73 -19.13 -1.56 -10.84
N ALA A 74 -18.12 -2.21 -11.39
CA ALA A 74 -16.85 -1.56 -11.71
C ALA A 74 -17.03 -0.41 -12.72
N SER A 75 -17.88 -0.62 -13.74
CA SER A 75 -18.11 0.37 -14.79
C SER A 75 -18.84 1.59 -14.25
N GLU A 76 -19.82 1.39 -13.36
CA GLU A 76 -20.53 2.50 -12.71
C GLU A 76 -19.62 3.31 -11.78
N ILE A 77 -18.72 2.65 -11.03
CA ILE A 77 -17.71 3.34 -10.20
C ILE A 77 -16.78 4.17 -11.10
N ILE A 78 -16.21 3.56 -12.15
CA ILE A 78 -15.30 4.24 -13.09
C ILE A 78 -15.97 5.48 -13.69
N GLU A 79 -17.19 5.32 -14.21
CA GLU A 79 -17.93 6.41 -14.83
C GLU A 79 -18.27 7.52 -13.82
N THR A 80 -18.62 7.16 -12.59
CA THR A 80 -18.88 8.13 -11.52
C THR A 80 -17.62 8.95 -11.22
N VAL A 81 -16.48 8.29 -11.02
CA VAL A 81 -15.20 8.97 -10.75
C VAL A 81 -14.82 9.89 -11.92
N ARG A 82 -14.95 9.42 -13.17
CA ARG A 82 -14.69 10.24 -14.37
C ARG A 82 -15.54 11.51 -14.41
N ARG A 83 -16.83 11.41 -14.07
CA ARG A 83 -17.76 12.56 -14.09
C ARG A 83 -17.45 13.60 -13.01
N ILE A 84 -16.93 13.20 -11.86
CA ILE A 84 -16.61 14.12 -10.75
C ILE A 84 -15.17 14.65 -10.78
N ALA A 85 -14.27 14.00 -11.54
CA ALA A 85 -12.87 14.37 -11.68
C ALA A 85 -12.59 15.86 -12.01
N PRO A 86 -13.45 16.62 -12.71
CA PRO A 86 -13.20 18.05 -12.96
C PRO A 86 -12.91 18.87 -11.70
N VAL A 87 -13.49 18.52 -10.54
CA VAL A 87 -13.32 19.25 -9.26
C VAL A 87 -12.00 18.92 -8.56
N PHE A 88 -11.47 17.72 -8.77
CA PHE A 88 -10.38 17.16 -7.94
C PHE A 88 -9.02 17.24 -8.62
N GLY A 89 -7.99 17.49 -7.80
CA GLY A 89 -6.58 17.41 -8.19
C GLY A 89 -6.01 16.00 -8.13
N GLY A 90 -6.67 15.08 -7.43
CA GLY A 90 -6.33 13.66 -7.37
C GLY A 90 -7.49 12.80 -6.84
N ILE A 91 -7.41 11.50 -7.07
CA ILE A 91 -8.38 10.50 -6.61
C ILE A 91 -7.67 9.47 -5.75
N ASN A 92 -8.09 9.34 -4.49
CA ASN A 92 -7.68 8.28 -3.59
C ASN A 92 -8.78 7.20 -3.55
N LEU A 93 -8.52 6.03 -4.13
CA LEU A 93 -9.42 4.88 -4.06
C LEU A 93 -9.20 4.13 -2.76
N GLU A 94 -10.28 3.72 -2.10
CA GLU A 94 -10.24 3.18 -0.75
C GLU A 94 -11.28 2.09 -0.50
N ASP A 95 -10.90 1.04 0.23
CA ASP A 95 -11.82 0.00 0.72
C ASP A 95 -12.67 -0.64 -0.40
N ILE A 96 -12.11 -0.80 -1.61
CA ILE A 96 -12.73 -1.48 -2.75
C ILE A 96 -12.19 -2.91 -2.84
N ALA A 97 -13.08 -3.89 -2.81
CA ALA A 97 -12.71 -5.30 -2.80
C ALA A 97 -12.01 -5.76 -4.09
N ALA A 98 -10.98 -6.59 -3.93
CA ALA A 98 -10.40 -7.34 -5.03
C ALA A 98 -11.38 -8.43 -5.56
N PRO A 99 -11.38 -8.74 -6.87
CA PRO A 99 -10.47 -8.23 -7.90
C PRO A 99 -10.90 -6.90 -8.53
N ARG A 100 -12.08 -6.36 -8.20
CA ARG A 100 -12.66 -5.18 -8.86
C ARG A 100 -11.79 -3.93 -8.72
N CYS A 101 -11.13 -3.74 -7.57
CA CYS A 101 -10.24 -2.59 -7.37
C CYS A 101 -9.14 -2.47 -8.43
N PHE A 102 -8.63 -3.59 -8.96
CA PHE A 102 -7.61 -3.59 -10.01
C PHE A 102 -8.16 -3.02 -11.33
N GLU A 103 -9.37 -3.42 -11.72
CA GLU A 103 -10.03 -2.91 -12.93
C GLU A 103 -10.33 -1.41 -12.79
N VAL A 104 -10.92 -1.01 -11.66
CA VAL A 104 -11.28 0.38 -11.37
C VAL A 104 -10.04 1.28 -11.41
N GLU A 105 -8.97 0.90 -10.69
CA GLU A 105 -7.74 1.69 -10.67
C GLU A 105 -7.11 1.79 -12.06
N ALA A 106 -6.93 0.65 -12.75
CA ALA A 106 -6.31 0.62 -14.08
C ALA A 106 -7.06 1.48 -15.10
N ALA A 107 -8.40 1.42 -15.08
CA ALA A 107 -9.25 2.20 -15.98
C ALA A 107 -9.22 3.69 -15.68
N LEU A 108 -8.87 4.13 -14.47
CA LEU A 108 -8.86 5.53 -14.07
C LEU A 108 -7.49 6.20 -14.20
N GLN A 109 -6.43 5.45 -14.50
CA GLN A 109 -5.09 6.02 -14.63
C GLN A 109 -4.98 7.06 -15.77
N ASP A 110 -5.88 7.07 -16.75
CA ASP A 110 -5.88 8.01 -17.89
C ASP A 110 -6.56 9.36 -17.63
N LEU A 111 -7.03 9.62 -16.40
CA LEU A 111 -7.77 10.83 -16.04
C LEU A 111 -6.99 12.15 -16.20
N GLY A 112 -5.66 12.09 -16.30
CA GLY A 112 -4.80 13.28 -16.31
C GLY A 112 -4.62 13.93 -14.94
N ILE A 113 -5.06 13.26 -13.87
CA ILE A 113 -4.80 13.56 -12.46
C ILE A 113 -4.39 12.26 -11.75
N PRO A 114 -3.58 12.32 -10.69
CA PRO A 114 -3.13 11.15 -9.96
C PRO A 114 -4.32 10.36 -9.40
N VAL A 115 -4.33 9.05 -9.68
CA VAL A 115 -5.23 8.07 -9.10
C VAL A 115 -4.39 7.04 -8.35
N PHE A 116 -4.74 6.78 -7.09
CA PHE A 116 -3.99 5.90 -6.22
C PHE A 116 -4.92 5.11 -5.32
N HIS A 117 -4.77 3.80 -5.29
CA HIS A 117 -5.47 2.97 -4.33
C HIS A 117 -4.60 2.76 -3.08
N ASP A 118 -5.05 3.28 -1.93
CA ASP A 118 -4.22 3.30 -0.72
C ASP A 118 -4.00 1.91 -0.13
N ASP A 119 -5.04 1.07 -0.04
CA ASP A 119 -4.90 -0.31 0.46
C ASP A 119 -3.92 -1.17 -0.36
N GLN A 120 -3.71 -0.82 -1.63
CA GLN A 120 -2.73 -1.47 -2.49
C GLN A 120 -1.35 -0.83 -2.29
N HIS A 121 -1.21 0.39 -2.77
CA HIS A 121 0.08 1.01 -2.97
C HIS A 121 0.60 1.69 -1.70
N GLY A 122 -0.28 2.28 -0.88
CA GLY A 122 0.09 2.84 0.41
C GLY A 122 0.67 1.77 1.33
N THR A 123 -0.05 0.64 1.45
CA THR A 123 0.42 -0.53 2.21
C THR A 123 1.78 -1.03 1.72
N ALA A 124 1.96 -1.15 0.39
CA ALA A 124 3.22 -1.62 -0.19
C ALA A 124 4.39 -0.67 0.09
N ILE A 125 4.17 0.64 0.04
CA ILE A 125 5.19 1.67 0.29
C ILE A 125 5.63 1.66 1.75
N VAL A 126 4.69 1.66 2.69
CA VAL A 126 5.02 1.62 4.13
C VAL A 126 5.71 0.32 4.49
N LEU A 127 5.27 -0.80 3.90
CA LEU A 127 5.92 -2.08 4.12
C LEU A 127 7.35 -2.12 3.55
N LEU A 128 7.59 -1.60 2.35
CA LEU A 128 8.94 -1.52 1.82
C LEU A 128 9.83 -0.65 2.73
N ALA A 129 9.31 0.48 3.22
CA ALA A 129 10.05 1.33 4.16
C ALA A 129 10.41 0.58 5.45
N ALA A 130 9.46 -0.17 6.01
CA ALA A 130 9.69 -1.02 7.18
C ALA A 130 10.76 -2.08 6.91
N LEU A 131 10.71 -2.74 5.74
CA LEU A 131 11.67 -3.77 5.37
C LEU A 131 13.08 -3.25 5.13
N LEU A 132 13.23 -2.07 4.54
CA LEU A 132 14.54 -1.42 4.37
C LEU A 132 15.22 -1.18 5.73
N ASN A 133 14.46 -0.73 6.72
CA ASN A 133 14.98 -0.50 8.06
C ASN A 133 15.17 -1.82 8.83
N ALA A 134 14.24 -2.77 8.72
CA ALA A 134 14.36 -4.09 9.35
C ALA A 134 15.56 -4.88 8.80
N SER A 135 15.83 -4.79 7.49
CA SER A 135 16.99 -5.45 6.87
C SER A 135 18.30 -4.88 7.37
N ALA A 136 18.37 -3.56 7.61
CA ALA A 136 19.50 -2.91 8.27
C ALA A 136 19.69 -3.39 9.71
N VAL A 137 18.60 -3.56 10.48
CA VAL A 137 18.65 -4.09 11.86
C VAL A 137 19.23 -5.50 11.92
N VAL A 138 18.84 -6.38 10.99
CA VAL A 138 19.36 -7.76 10.94
C VAL A 138 20.69 -7.89 10.19
N GLY A 139 21.20 -6.80 9.61
CA GLY A 139 22.49 -6.75 8.91
C GLY A 139 22.52 -7.57 7.62
N ARG A 140 21.41 -7.60 6.87
CA ARG A 140 21.29 -8.38 5.62
C ARG A 140 20.65 -7.57 4.50
N GLU A 141 21.03 -7.88 3.27
CA GLU A 141 20.48 -7.22 2.08
C GLU A 141 19.18 -7.87 1.62
N LEU A 142 18.18 -7.07 1.26
CA LEU A 142 16.89 -7.56 0.74
C LEU A 142 17.08 -8.46 -0.51
N THR A 143 18.09 -8.19 -1.33
CA THR A 143 18.42 -8.98 -2.53
C THR A 143 18.92 -10.39 -2.24
N GLU A 144 19.15 -10.72 -0.97
CA GLU A 144 19.59 -12.05 -0.52
C GLU A 144 18.49 -12.80 0.27
N MET A 145 17.36 -12.14 0.52
CA MET A 145 16.29 -12.62 1.38
C MET A 145 15.14 -13.28 0.61
N THR A 146 14.52 -14.27 1.25
CA THR A 146 13.27 -14.92 0.83
C THR A 146 12.11 -14.38 1.65
N ALA A 147 11.12 -13.78 0.98
CA ALA A 147 9.90 -13.31 1.62
C ALA A 147 8.71 -14.23 1.30
N VAL A 148 7.88 -14.49 2.31
CA VAL A 148 6.58 -15.17 2.17
C VAL A 148 5.47 -14.17 2.47
N ILE A 149 4.67 -13.84 1.46
CA ILE A 149 3.50 -12.98 1.57
C ILE A 149 2.27 -13.87 1.70
N ASN A 150 1.56 -13.80 2.82
CA ASN A 150 0.32 -14.51 3.06
C ASN A 150 -0.88 -13.58 2.82
N GLY A 151 -1.47 -13.72 1.62
CA GLY A 151 -2.54 -12.89 1.10
C GLY A 151 -2.26 -12.51 -0.35
N ALA A 152 -3.08 -12.99 -1.28
CA ALA A 152 -2.99 -12.68 -2.71
C ALA A 152 -4.08 -11.68 -3.16
N GLY A 153 -4.46 -10.76 -2.26
CA GLY A 153 -5.41 -9.69 -2.52
C GLY A 153 -4.73 -8.43 -3.07
N ALA A 154 -5.39 -7.28 -2.88
CA ALA A 154 -4.93 -5.98 -3.36
C ALA A 154 -3.54 -5.61 -2.78
N ALA A 155 -3.42 -5.57 -1.45
CA ALA A 155 -2.16 -5.28 -0.76
C ALA A 155 -1.04 -6.26 -1.11
N GLY A 156 -1.29 -7.57 -1.01
CA GLY A 156 -0.27 -8.60 -1.23
C GLY A 156 0.29 -8.60 -2.65
N THR A 157 -0.55 -8.35 -3.65
CA THR A 157 -0.13 -8.18 -5.04
C THR A 157 0.75 -6.95 -5.22
N ALA A 158 0.34 -5.80 -4.65
CA ALA A 158 1.11 -4.56 -4.74
C ALA A 158 2.47 -4.67 -4.02
N ILE A 159 2.51 -5.30 -2.85
CA ILE A 159 3.75 -5.61 -2.12
C ILE A 159 4.66 -6.49 -2.98
N ALA A 160 4.14 -7.59 -3.55
CA ALA A 160 4.94 -8.49 -4.37
C ALA A 160 5.55 -7.78 -5.59
N ARG A 161 4.78 -6.90 -6.25
CA ARG A 161 5.28 -6.09 -7.37
C ARG A 161 6.45 -5.20 -6.96
N LEU A 162 6.31 -4.48 -5.85
CA LEU A 162 7.33 -3.55 -5.38
C LEU A 162 8.61 -4.28 -4.91
N LEU A 163 8.47 -5.38 -4.17
CA LEU A 163 9.60 -6.21 -3.74
C LEU A 163 10.32 -6.92 -4.90
N CYS A 164 9.60 -7.19 -6.00
CA CYS A 164 10.17 -7.73 -7.23
C CYS A 164 10.57 -6.64 -8.25
N CYS A 165 10.49 -5.36 -7.89
CA CYS A 165 10.81 -4.22 -8.76
C CYS A 165 10.08 -4.24 -10.12
N VAL A 166 8.83 -4.71 -10.16
CA VAL A 166 8.05 -4.82 -11.39
C VAL A 166 7.70 -3.43 -11.91
N GLY A 167 8.21 -3.10 -13.11
CA GLY A 167 7.96 -1.82 -13.76
C GLY A 167 8.98 -0.72 -13.42
N HIS A 168 10.00 -1.03 -12.60
CA HIS A 168 11.09 -0.11 -12.30
C HIS A 168 12.30 -0.33 -13.20
N ASP A 169 13.09 0.74 -13.40
CA ASP A 169 14.41 0.62 -14.02
C ASP A 169 15.35 -0.26 -13.15
N PRO A 170 16.01 -1.29 -13.73
CA PRO A 170 16.92 -2.18 -13.00
C PRO A 170 18.13 -1.49 -12.35
N SER A 171 18.50 -0.28 -12.81
CA SER A 171 19.54 0.55 -12.19
C SER A 171 19.08 1.23 -10.90
N VAL A 172 17.76 1.37 -10.71
CA VAL A 172 17.16 2.07 -9.58
C VAL A 172 16.65 1.10 -8.52
N CYS A 173 16.14 -0.08 -8.92
CA CYS A 173 15.52 -1.05 -8.03
C CYS A 173 16.08 -2.47 -8.28
N ARG A 174 16.49 -3.15 -7.20
CA ARG A 174 16.93 -4.56 -7.25
C ARG A 174 15.92 -5.44 -6.52
N PRO A 175 15.43 -6.52 -7.15
CA PRO A 175 14.41 -7.36 -6.54
C PRO A 175 14.96 -8.15 -5.35
N MET A 176 14.09 -8.50 -4.42
CA MET A 176 14.39 -9.53 -3.42
C MET A 176 14.77 -10.86 -4.11
N LYS A 177 15.57 -11.69 -3.43
CA LYS A 177 16.04 -12.97 -3.98
C LYS A 177 14.88 -13.87 -4.41
N GLU A 178 13.90 -14.00 -3.54
CA GLU A 178 12.70 -14.79 -3.78
C GLU A 178 11.51 -14.17 -3.03
N VAL A 179 10.35 -14.15 -3.68
CA VAL A 179 9.10 -13.68 -3.08
C VAL A 179 8.06 -14.74 -3.39
N ILE A 180 7.47 -15.34 -2.35
CA ILE A 180 6.45 -16.39 -2.49
C ILE A 180 5.14 -15.82 -1.99
N VAL A 181 4.10 -15.87 -2.82
CA VAL A 181 2.75 -15.42 -2.44
C VAL A 181 1.87 -16.63 -2.15
N CYS A 182 1.21 -16.62 -1.00
CA CYS A 182 0.22 -17.60 -0.58
C CYS A 182 -1.19 -17.00 -0.62
N ASP A 183 -2.17 -17.85 -0.91
CA ASP A 183 -3.58 -17.56 -0.66
C ASP A 183 -4.20 -18.64 0.22
N SER A 184 -5.54 -18.69 0.30
CA SER A 184 -6.26 -19.66 1.11
C SER A 184 -6.00 -21.14 0.79
N LYS A 185 -5.36 -21.48 -0.33
CA LYS A 185 -4.98 -22.87 -0.69
C LYS A 185 -3.47 -23.12 -0.65
N GLY A 186 -2.68 -22.20 -0.10
CA GLY A 186 -1.21 -22.30 -0.02
C GLY A 186 -0.49 -21.50 -1.11
N ALA A 187 0.74 -21.88 -1.41
CA ALA A 187 1.60 -21.15 -2.34
C ALA A 187 0.99 -21.08 -3.76
N ILE A 188 1.15 -19.93 -4.42
CA ILE A 188 0.84 -19.75 -5.83
C ILE A 188 2.06 -20.23 -6.63
N HIS A 189 1.87 -21.24 -7.47
CA HIS A 189 2.94 -21.88 -8.24
C HIS A 189 2.43 -22.34 -9.62
N ALA A 190 3.34 -22.61 -10.56
CA ALA A 190 2.99 -22.83 -11.97
C ALA A 190 2.11 -24.07 -12.22
N GLY A 191 2.22 -25.09 -11.36
CA GLY A 191 1.43 -26.32 -11.43
C GLY A 191 0.05 -26.24 -10.76
N ARG A 192 -0.34 -25.08 -10.23
CA ARG A 192 -1.58 -24.94 -9.47
C ARG A 192 -2.78 -24.64 -10.38
N GLU A 193 -3.82 -25.45 -10.27
CA GLU A 193 -5.07 -25.26 -11.01
C GLU A 193 -5.96 -24.17 -10.39
N GLY A 194 -6.83 -23.57 -11.21
CA GLY A 194 -7.85 -22.61 -10.76
C GLY A 194 -7.30 -21.24 -10.35
N LEU A 195 -6.14 -20.84 -10.86
CA LEU A 195 -5.62 -19.48 -10.67
C LEU A 195 -6.42 -18.47 -11.51
N THR A 196 -6.81 -17.36 -10.89
CA THR A 196 -7.39 -16.20 -11.57
C THR A 196 -6.34 -15.53 -12.46
N PRO A 197 -6.73 -14.69 -13.44
CA PRO A 197 -5.78 -13.96 -14.29
C PRO A 197 -4.74 -13.17 -13.48
N GLU A 198 -5.15 -12.51 -12.41
CA GLU A 198 -4.28 -11.70 -11.54
C GLU A 198 -3.25 -12.58 -10.81
N LYS A 199 -3.67 -13.77 -10.35
CA LYS A 199 -2.77 -14.73 -9.71
C LYS A 199 -1.80 -15.39 -10.69
N LYS A 200 -2.20 -15.54 -11.95
CA LYS A 200 -1.28 -16.01 -13.01
C LYS A 200 -0.21 -14.96 -13.32
N GLU A 201 -0.56 -13.68 -13.26
CA GLU A 201 0.39 -12.60 -13.46
C GLU A 201 1.48 -12.59 -12.36
N LEU A 202 1.13 -12.89 -11.11
CA LEU A 202 2.11 -13.04 -10.02
C LEU A 202 3.23 -14.04 -10.36
N LEU A 203 2.92 -15.13 -11.06
CA LEU A 203 3.90 -16.17 -11.41
C LEU A 203 5.03 -15.67 -12.32
N ARG A 204 4.86 -14.52 -12.99
CA ARG A 204 5.88 -13.97 -13.87
C ARG A 204 7.08 -13.39 -13.13
N TYR A 205 6.91 -13.03 -11.86
CA TYR A 205 7.94 -12.36 -11.07
C TYR A 205 8.09 -12.88 -9.63
N THR A 206 7.18 -13.74 -9.17
CA THR A 206 7.22 -14.39 -7.85
C THR A 206 7.49 -15.89 -7.97
N ASN A 207 7.92 -16.50 -6.87
CA ASN A 207 8.11 -17.94 -6.69
C ASN A 207 8.95 -18.57 -7.81
N ARG A 208 10.13 -18.02 -8.06
CA ARG A 208 11.04 -18.43 -9.15
C ARG A 208 11.51 -19.88 -8.97
N ALA A 209 11.64 -20.34 -7.73
CA ALA A 209 11.92 -21.72 -7.37
C ALA A 209 10.71 -22.66 -7.52
N ASN A 210 9.54 -22.14 -7.90
CA ASN A 210 8.28 -22.88 -8.07
C ASN A 210 7.92 -23.76 -6.86
N ARG A 211 8.14 -23.22 -5.66
CA ARG A 211 7.78 -23.89 -4.39
C ARG A 211 6.27 -24.07 -4.31
N SER A 212 5.85 -25.24 -3.86
CA SER A 212 4.45 -25.61 -3.64
C SER A 212 4.23 -26.02 -2.18
N GLY A 213 2.97 -26.20 -1.79
CA GLY A 213 2.61 -26.60 -0.44
C GLY A 213 1.79 -25.55 0.31
N LYS A 214 1.54 -25.84 1.58
CA LYS A 214 0.86 -24.95 2.52
C LYS A 214 1.81 -23.85 2.99
N LEU A 215 1.27 -22.91 3.77
CA LEU A 215 2.04 -21.82 4.37
C LEU A 215 3.24 -22.37 5.17
N ASP A 216 3.01 -23.39 5.99
CA ASP A 216 4.04 -24.03 6.83
C ASP A 216 5.22 -24.59 6.03
N ASP A 217 4.97 -25.09 4.81
CA ASP A 217 5.99 -25.67 3.94
C ASP A 217 6.92 -24.59 3.37
N VAL A 218 6.34 -23.46 2.94
CA VAL A 218 7.09 -22.38 2.29
C VAL A 218 7.75 -21.41 3.26
N LEU A 219 7.31 -21.38 4.52
CA LEU A 219 7.94 -20.61 5.60
C LEU A 219 9.28 -21.17 6.06
N GLN A 220 9.55 -22.45 5.81
CA GLN A 220 10.81 -23.08 6.24
C GLN A 220 12.02 -22.37 5.63
N GLY A 221 12.86 -21.82 6.51
CA GLY A 221 14.04 -21.03 6.17
C GLY A 221 13.75 -19.67 5.54
N ALA A 222 12.49 -19.19 5.55
CA ALA A 222 12.16 -17.87 5.05
C ALA A 222 12.75 -16.77 5.96
N ASP A 223 13.14 -15.65 5.36
CA ASP A 223 13.74 -14.53 6.10
C ASP A 223 12.67 -13.53 6.56
N VAL A 224 11.61 -13.40 5.77
CA VAL A 224 10.54 -12.42 5.99
C VAL A 224 9.18 -13.10 5.86
N PHE A 225 8.31 -12.87 6.84
CA PHE A 225 6.88 -13.12 6.72
C PHE A 225 6.12 -11.80 6.61
N ILE A 226 5.19 -11.73 5.66
CA ILE A 226 4.32 -10.59 5.42
C ILE A 226 2.87 -11.09 5.44
N GLY A 227 2.12 -10.70 6.47
CA GLY A 227 0.72 -11.02 6.63
C GLY A 227 -0.18 -9.87 6.20
N VAL A 228 -1.01 -10.10 5.17
CA VAL A 228 -2.04 -9.17 4.69
C VAL A 228 -3.35 -9.91 4.43
N SER A 229 -3.69 -10.85 5.32
CA SER A 229 -4.86 -11.71 5.13
C SER A 229 -5.70 -11.84 6.41
N LYS A 230 -5.81 -13.05 6.96
CA LYS A 230 -6.62 -13.35 8.14
C LYS A 230 -5.72 -13.43 9.36
N GLY A 231 -6.18 -12.89 10.50
CA GLY A 231 -5.49 -13.05 11.79
C GLY A 231 -5.42 -14.49 12.28
N ASP A 232 -4.55 -14.71 13.28
CA ASP A 232 -4.39 -15.98 14.01
C ASP A 232 -4.07 -17.18 13.09
N LEU A 233 -3.01 -17.02 12.28
CA LEU A 233 -2.53 -18.04 11.32
C LEU A 233 -1.15 -18.58 11.68
N LEU A 234 -0.34 -17.78 12.37
CA LEU A 234 1.01 -18.13 12.76
C LEU A 234 1.10 -18.42 14.25
N ASN A 235 1.99 -19.35 14.61
CA ASN A 235 2.34 -19.66 15.99
C ASN A 235 3.86 -19.70 16.14
N GLY A 236 4.36 -19.83 17.37
CA GLY A 236 5.80 -19.82 17.63
C GLY A 236 6.58 -20.95 16.92
N SER A 237 5.97 -22.08 16.58
CA SER A 237 6.66 -23.14 15.82
C SER A 237 6.92 -22.74 14.37
N HIS A 238 6.04 -21.93 13.77
CA HIS A 238 6.26 -21.38 12.44
C HIS A 238 7.41 -20.37 12.44
N VAL A 239 7.48 -19.49 13.44
CA VAL A 239 8.61 -18.55 13.56
C VAL A 239 9.94 -19.29 13.75
N LYS A 240 9.95 -20.36 14.56
CA LYS A 240 11.14 -21.19 14.77
C LYS A 240 11.60 -21.97 13.54
N SER A 241 10.74 -22.17 12.53
CA SER A 241 11.11 -22.86 11.29
C SER A 241 11.68 -21.92 10.23
N MET A 242 11.59 -20.60 10.44
CA MET A 242 12.16 -19.57 9.58
C MET A 242 13.69 -19.46 9.76
N SER A 243 14.31 -18.48 9.10
CA SER A 243 15.74 -18.17 9.26
C SER A 243 16.11 -17.77 10.69
N ASP A 244 17.42 -17.70 11.00
CA ASP A 244 17.93 -17.36 12.34
C ASP A 244 17.55 -15.95 12.83
N THR A 245 17.21 -15.03 11.93
CA THR A 245 16.84 -13.63 12.25
C THR A 245 15.57 -13.22 11.50
N PRO A 246 14.43 -13.87 11.75
CA PRO A 246 13.25 -13.68 10.94
C PRO A 246 12.59 -12.32 11.21
N ILE A 247 12.16 -11.66 10.15
CA ILE A 247 11.37 -10.43 10.18
C ILE A 247 9.90 -10.80 10.00
N ILE A 248 9.04 -10.38 10.93
CA ILE A 248 7.61 -10.69 10.92
C ILE A 248 6.80 -9.38 10.81
N LEU A 249 6.13 -9.16 9.69
CA LEU A 249 5.19 -8.05 9.50
C LEU A 249 3.76 -8.60 9.39
N ALA A 250 3.05 -8.70 10.53
CA ALA A 250 1.72 -9.30 10.64
C ALA A 250 0.64 -8.20 10.71
N MET A 251 0.07 -7.83 9.56
CA MET A 251 -0.75 -6.61 9.42
C MET A 251 -2.25 -6.87 9.39
N ALA A 252 -2.72 -8.10 9.59
CA ALA A 252 -4.16 -8.35 9.72
C ALA A 252 -4.75 -7.54 10.89
N ASN A 253 -5.94 -6.97 10.66
CA ASN A 253 -6.69 -6.22 11.65
C ASN A 253 -8.08 -6.86 11.87
N PRO A 254 -8.63 -6.83 13.11
CA PRO A 254 -8.02 -6.27 14.33
C PRO A 254 -7.04 -7.21 15.05
N ILE A 255 -7.02 -8.49 14.66
CA ILE A 255 -6.12 -9.51 15.24
C ILE A 255 -5.04 -9.82 14.19
N PRO A 256 -3.74 -9.66 14.50
CA PRO A 256 -2.66 -9.96 13.56
C PRO A 256 -2.53 -11.47 13.32
N GLU A 257 -1.80 -11.85 12.28
CA GLU A 257 -1.49 -13.25 11.96
C GLU A 257 -0.79 -13.98 13.13
N ILE A 258 0.01 -13.26 13.91
CA ILE A 258 0.64 -13.70 15.16
C ILE A 258 0.80 -12.49 16.07
N MET A 259 0.61 -12.68 17.37
CA MET A 259 0.83 -11.62 18.36
C MET A 259 2.33 -11.31 18.51
N PRO A 260 2.72 -10.03 18.70
CA PRO A 260 4.15 -9.67 18.74
C PRO A 260 4.96 -10.31 19.85
N ASP A 261 4.39 -10.51 21.03
CA ASP A 261 5.00 -11.23 22.15
C ASP A 261 5.30 -12.69 21.76
N VAL A 262 4.33 -13.40 21.18
CA VAL A 262 4.50 -14.78 20.71
C VAL A 262 5.58 -14.88 19.64
N ALA A 263 5.63 -13.92 18.71
CA ALA A 263 6.64 -13.90 17.65
C ALA A 263 8.05 -13.66 18.21
N ARG A 264 8.20 -12.69 19.13
CA ARG A 264 9.49 -12.37 19.79
C ARG A 264 9.98 -13.54 20.65
N ASP A 265 9.11 -14.14 21.46
CA ASP A 265 9.44 -15.31 22.30
C ASP A 265 9.86 -16.52 21.47
N ALA A 266 9.42 -16.59 20.22
CA ALA A 266 9.79 -17.63 19.28
C ALA A 266 11.07 -17.34 18.48
N GLY A 267 11.68 -16.16 18.64
CA GLY A 267 12.97 -15.79 18.04
C GLY A 267 12.89 -14.79 16.89
N ALA A 268 11.75 -14.12 16.66
CA ALA A 268 11.68 -13.05 15.67
C ALA A 268 12.62 -11.89 16.02
N ALA A 269 13.45 -11.49 15.06
CA ALA A 269 14.42 -10.41 15.24
C ALA A 269 13.76 -9.03 15.15
N VAL A 270 12.74 -8.90 14.30
CA VAL A 270 11.94 -7.68 14.13
C VAL A 270 10.48 -8.09 13.98
N VAL A 271 9.58 -7.38 14.67
CA VAL A 271 8.14 -7.62 14.56
C VAL A 271 7.41 -6.29 14.35
N GLY A 272 6.53 -6.23 13.37
CA GLY A 272 5.63 -5.11 13.11
C GLY A 272 4.20 -5.57 12.83
N THR A 273 3.23 -4.70 13.10
CA THR A 273 1.80 -5.00 12.91
C THR A 273 1.05 -3.79 12.37
N GLY A 274 -0.22 -3.96 12.00
CA GLY A 274 -1.10 -2.82 11.67
C GLY A 274 -1.64 -2.05 12.89
N ARG A 275 -1.42 -2.56 14.10
CA ARG A 275 -2.01 -2.02 15.33
C ARG A 275 -1.12 -0.93 15.94
N SER A 276 -1.77 0.10 16.50
CA SER A 276 -1.09 1.25 17.11
C SER A 276 -0.62 1.02 18.54
N ASP A 277 -1.09 -0.02 19.22
CA ASP A 277 -0.68 -0.36 20.58
C ASP A 277 0.62 -1.19 20.64
N PHE A 278 1.25 -1.46 19.50
CA PHE A 278 2.54 -2.14 19.40
C PHE A 278 3.59 -1.28 18.68
N PRO A 279 4.89 -1.50 18.95
CA PRO A 279 5.97 -0.93 18.15
C PRO A 279 5.85 -1.30 16.67
N ASN A 280 6.51 -0.52 15.80
CA ASN A 280 6.57 -0.77 14.36
C ASN A 280 5.20 -0.89 13.70
N GLN A 281 4.32 0.09 13.94
CA GLN A 281 3.01 0.14 13.29
C GLN A 281 3.17 0.41 11.78
N VAL A 282 2.77 -0.56 10.96
CA VAL A 282 2.65 -0.39 9.50
C VAL A 282 1.28 0.24 9.22
N ASN A 283 1.27 1.55 9.00
CA ASN A 283 0.05 2.33 8.78
C ASN A 283 0.19 3.24 7.56
N ASN A 284 -0.78 3.17 6.66
CA ASN A 284 -0.80 3.90 5.38
C ASN A 284 -0.80 5.42 5.54
N VAL A 285 -1.18 5.95 6.71
CA VAL A 285 -1.08 7.38 7.04
C VAL A 285 0.35 7.93 6.88
N LEU A 286 1.36 7.08 7.01
CA LEU A 286 2.77 7.43 6.78
C LEU A 286 3.11 7.68 5.30
N ALA A 287 2.22 7.30 4.38
CA ALA A 287 2.45 7.35 2.94
C ALA A 287 1.50 8.32 2.21
N PHE A 288 0.18 8.05 2.24
CA PHE A 288 -0.76 8.73 1.34
C PHE A 288 -0.77 10.27 1.45
N PRO A 289 -0.65 10.92 2.64
CA PRO A 289 -0.67 12.37 2.70
C PRO A 289 0.52 12.98 1.95
N GLY A 290 1.73 12.45 2.19
CA GLY A 290 2.94 12.91 1.54
C GLY A 290 2.96 12.63 0.04
N ILE A 291 2.50 11.45 -0.39
CA ILE A 291 2.45 11.07 -1.80
C ILE A 291 1.56 12.03 -2.60
N PHE A 292 0.33 12.27 -2.13
CA PHE A 292 -0.55 13.20 -2.81
C PHE A 292 -0.05 14.63 -2.75
N ARG A 293 0.56 15.07 -1.63
CA ARG A 293 1.14 16.42 -1.54
C ARG A 293 2.22 16.61 -2.60
N GLY A 294 3.16 15.68 -2.69
CA GLY A 294 4.22 15.73 -3.70
C GLY A 294 3.68 15.69 -5.13
N ALA A 295 2.72 14.79 -5.42
CA ALA A 295 2.08 14.70 -6.73
C ALA A 295 1.32 15.98 -7.11
N LEU A 296 0.61 16.60 -6.16
CA LEU A 296 -0.11 17.85 -6.37
C LEU A 296 0.85 19.03 -6.54
N ASP A 297 1.95 19.10 -5.80
CA ASP A 297 2.97 20.15 -5.97
C ASP A 297 3.65 20.07 -7.34
N ALA A 298 3.96 18.86 -7.80
CA ALA A 298 4.61 18.64 -9.09
C ALA A 298 3.67 18.81 -10.30
N GLY A 299 2.35 18.89 -10.08
CA GLY A 299 1.40 18.86 -11.20
C GLY A 299 1.35 17.50 -11.90
N ALA A 300 1.71 16.43 -11.20
CA ALA A 300 1.80 15.09 -11.74
C ALA A 300 0.47 14.65 -12.37
N GLN A 301 0.54 13.91 -13.47
CA GLN A 301 -0.65 13.31 -14.10
C GLN A 301 -0.97 11.92 -13.54
N ARG A 302 0.01 11.26 -12.92
CA ARG A 302 -0.08 9.92 -12.32
C ARG A 302 0.89 9.83 -11.15
N ILE A 303 0.67 8.87 -10.25
CA ILE A 303 1.67 8.44 -9.27
C ILE A 303 2.42 7.25 -9.88
N THR A 304 3.65 7.48 -10.32
CA THR A 304 4.48 6.48 -11.03
C THR A 304 5.11 5.47 -10.07
N GLU A 305 5.68 4.39 -10.61
CA GLU A 305 6.43 3.43 -9.81
C GLU A 305 7.66 4.09 -9.15
N GLU A 306 8.34 5.00 -9.85
CA GLU A 306 9.46 5.78 -9.33
C GLU A 306 9.05 6.63 -8.12
N MET A 307 7.90 7.30 -8.19
CA MET A 307 7.34 8.06 -7.07
C MET A 307 7.04 7.16 -5.86
N LYS A 308 6.50 5.95 -6.08
CA LYS A 308 6.23 4.98 -4.99
C LYS A 308 7.52 4.53 -4.30
N LEU A 309 8.57 4.23 -5.08
CA LEU A 309 9.87 3.84 -4.53
C LEU A 309 10.56 4.99 -3.79
N ALA A 310 10.46 6.22 -4.33
CA ALA A 310 10.97 7.43 -3.68
C ALA A 310 10.27 7.68 -2.33
N ALA A 311 8.95 7.52 -2.29
CA ALA A 311 8.17 7.63 -1.06
C ALA A 311 8.63 6.61 0.00
N ALA A 312 8.81 5.34 -0.38
CA ALA A 312 9.25 4.29 0.55
C ALA A 312 10.64 4.57 1.13
N ARG A 313 11.59 5.03 0.29
CA ARG A 313 12.94 5.39 0.73
C ARG A 313 12.94 6.60 1.64
N ALA A 314 12.17 7.64 1.31
CA ALA A 314 12.04 8.83 2.13
C ALA A 314 11.41 8.52 3.50
N LEU A 315 10.41 7.65 3.54
CA LEU A 315 9.80 7.17 4.77
C LEU A 315 10.80 6.37 5.62
N ALA A 316 11.54 5.42 5.02
CA ALA A 316 12.57 4.66 5.73
C ALA A 316 13.63 5.60 6.36
N ALA A 317 14.08 6.59 5.60
CA ALA A 317 15.07 7.58 6.03
C ALA A 317 14.57 8.55 7.12
N CYS A 318 13.29 8.52 7.49
CA CYS A 318 12.79 9.24 8.68
C CYS A 318 13.28 8.60 9.99
N VAL A 319 13.74 7.35 9.95
CA VAL A 319 14.35 6.65 11.08
C VAL A 319 15.86 6.57 10.86
N GLU A 320 16.61 7.48 11.49
CA GLU A 320 18.07 7.58 11.30
C GLU A 320 18.86 6.41 11.90
N SER A 321 18.34 5.79 12.97
CA SER A 321 18.98 4.68 13.67
C SER A 321 17.95 3.62 13.99
N PRO A 322 17.61 2.75 13.01
CA PRO A 322 16.56 1.76 13.21
C PRO A 322 16.98 0.73 14.25
N THR A 323 16.00 0.28 15.03
CA THR A 323 16.16 -0.79 16.03
C THR A 323 15.04 -1.82 15.84
N ALA A 324 15.11 -2.96 16.53
CA ALA A 324 14.07 -3.98 16.47
C ALA A 324 12.66 -3.46 16.82
N ASP A 325 12.55 -2.41 17.63
CA ASP A 325 11.29 -1.78 18.05
C ASP A 325 11.06 -0.40 17.42
N LEU A 326 11.92 0.03 16.49
CA LEU A 326 11.79 1.30 15.77
C LEU A 326 12.31 1.15 14.34
N ILE A 327 11.48 0.62 13.44
CA ILE A 327 11.76 0.52 12.00
C ILE A 327 10.92 1.50 11.16
N LEU A 328 9.89 2.08 11.76
CA LEU A 328 9.03 3.11 11.17
C LEU A 328 8.89 4.27 12.17
N PRO A 329 8.72 5.51 11.68
CA PRO A 329 8.36 6.62 12.56
C PRO A 329 6.96 6.44 13.13
N ASP A 330 6.64 7.22 14.17
CA ASP A 330 5.29 7.28 14.72
C ASP A 330 4.29 7.73 13.64
N ALA A 331 3.10 7.12 13.63
CA ALA A 331 2.05 7.39 12.64
C ALA A 331 1.58 8.86 12.63
N LEU A 332 1.77 9.58 13.74
CA LEU A 332 1.40 10.98 13.90
C LEU A 332 2.61 11.93 13.81
N ASP A 333 3.79 11.45 13.41
CA ASP A 333 4.96 12.30 13.21
C ASP A 333 4.75 13.24 12.01
N SER A 334 4.46 14.51 12.31
CA SER A 334 4.17 15.55 11.32
C SER A 334 5.35 15.86 10.39
N ARG A 335 6.55 15.33 10.65
CA ARG A 335 7.74 15.50 9.79
C ARG A 335 7.74 14.53 8.61
N VAL A 336 6.96 13.45 8.66
CA VAL A 336 6.96 12.39 7.65
C VAL A 336 6.39 12.88 6.32
N ALA A 337 5.15 13.39 6.33
CA ALA A 337 4.47 13.78 5.10
C ALA A 337 5.23 14.83 4.27
N PRO A 338 5.83 15.90 4.86
CA PRO A 338 6.66 16.83 4.10
C PRO A 338 7.90 16.19 3.45
N ARG A 339 8.56 15.24 4.13
CA ARG A 339 9.74 14.53 3.60
C ARG A 339 9.36 13.62 2.44
N VAL A 340 8.28 12.85 2.60
CA VAL A 340 7.74 11.99 1.54
C VAL A 340 7.31 12.85 0.35
N ALA A 341 6.63 13.97 0.58
CA ALA A 341 6.19 14.88 -0.49
C ALA A 341 7.34 15.42 -1.32
N ALA A 342 8.43 15.86 -0.67
CA ALA A 342 9.60 16.37 -1.36
C ALA A 342 10.22 15.31 -2.29
N ALA A 343 10.41 14.09 -1.79
CA ALA A 343 10.97 12.98 -2.58
C ALA A 343 10.05 12.56 -3.74
N VAL A 344 8.74 12.58 -3.51
CA VAL A 344 7.75 12.25 -4.54
C VAL A 344 7.71 13.33 -5.63
N ALA A 345 7.79 14.61 -5.27
CA ALA A 345 7.83 15.71 -6.23
C ALA A 345 9.12 15.70 -7.07
N GLU A 346 10.26 15.35 -6.47
CA GLU A 346 11.54 15.21 -7.19
C GLU A 346 11.53 14.04 -8.19
N ALA A 347 10.76 12.99 -7.91
CA ALA A 347 10.64 11.80 -8.75
C ALA A 347 9.52 11.88 -9.81
N SER A 348 8.79 13.01 -9.90
CA SER A 348 7.63 13.19 -10.78
C SER A 348 7.95 13.56 -12.21
#